data_AF-X1HM76-F1
#
_entry.id   AF-X1HM76-F1
#
_cell.length_a   1.000
_cell.length_b   1.000
_cell.length_c   1.000
_cell.angle_alpha   90.00
_cell.angle_beta   90.00
_cell.angle_gamma   90.00
#
_symmetry.space_group_name_H-M   'P 1'
#
loop_
_entity.id
_entity.type
_entity.pdbx_description
1 polymer ?
#
loop_
_entity_poly.entity_id
_entity_poly.type
_entity_poly.pdbx_seq_one_letter_code
_entity_poly.pdbx_strand_id
1 'polypeptide(L)'
;MVEVRFKPGLVGTVADGTITEAKLANDAVTAAKIKDGEVGNAEIAADAAIVESKLSLSYDTHDTKNIAGSRISGGDITAGLVANRPVDPDVDDIYYATDEDKVYECLVDDAWVEATYIRIIKDSAVTEGKLAADAVTGGKIKDGEVVEVKLANGAVSSGKIAVNAIIGEKIANGAVVNMKLGQGAVTLEKVAEKTFVKADALSGN
;
A
#
# COMPACT_ATOMS: atom_id res chain seq x y z
N MET A 1 -83.70 -53.52 -24.65
CA MET A 1 -82.59 -52.94 -23.88
C MET A 1 -81.50 -52.58 -24.88
N VAL A 2 -81.24 -51.29 -25.10
CA VAL A 2 -80.13 -50.85 -25.96
C VAL A 2 -78.88 -50.83 -25.10
N GLU A 3 -77.94 -51.72 -25.39
CA GLU A 3 -76.64 -51.75 -24.73
C GLU A 3 -75.81 -50.57 -25.25
N VAL A 4 -75.63 -49.54 -24.42
CA VAL A 4 -74.69 -48.46 -24.72
C VAL A 4 -73.28 -49.04 -24.57
N ARG A 5 -72.72 -49.55 -25.65
CA ARG A 5 -71.31 -49.91 -25.69
C ARG A 5 -70.48 -48.64 -25.79
N PHE A 6 -69.94 -48.18 -24.68
CA PHE A 6 -68.83 -47.24 -24.71
C PHE A 6 -67.69 -47.90 -25.49
N LYS A 7 -67.17 -47.24 -26.53
CA LYS A 7 -66.00 -47.75 -27.27
C LYS A 7 -64.84 -47.96 -26.27
N PRO A 8 -64.29 -49.18 -26.14
CA PRO A 8 -63.10 -49.38 -25.33
C PRO A 8 -61.95 -48.65 -26.03
N GLY A 9 -61.33 -47.68 -25.35
CA GLY A 9 -60.19 -46.94 -25.92
C GLY A 9 -60.20 -45.43 -25.76
N LEU A 10 -61.09 -44.81 -24.97
CA LEU A 10 -60.82 -43.43 -24.51
C LEU A 10 -59.78 -43.40 -23.37
N VAL A 11 -58.73 -44.20 -23.50
CA VAL A 11 -57.43 -43.94 -22.87
C VAL A 11 -56.58 -43.17 -23.88
N GLY A 12 -57.22 -42.20 -24.54
CA GLY A 12 -56.58 -41.34 -25.52
C GLY A 12 -55.67 -40.40 -24.76
N THR A 13 -54.38 -40.71 -24.79
CA THR A 13 -53.35 -39.68 -24.59
C THR A 13 -53.75 -38.47 -25.41
N VAL A 14 -53.68 -37.29 -24.81
CA VAL A 14 -53.96 -36.04 -25.51
C VAL A 14 -53.03 -35.98 -26.72
N ALA A 15 -53.59 -35.90 -27.92
CA ALA A 15 -52.78 -35.82 -29.14
C ALA A 15 -52.02 -34.48 -29.17
N ASP A 16 -50.79 -34.51 -29.68
CA ASP A 16 -49.92 -33.34 -29.77
C ASP A 16 -50.63 -32.14 -30.42
N GLY A 17 -50.41 -30.94 -29.87
CA GLY A 17 -51.00 -29.69 -30.36
C GLY A 17 -52.51 -29.55 -30.13
N THR A 18 -53.19 -30.54 -29.55
CA THR A 18 -54.64 -30.46 -29.31
C THR A 18 -55.00 -29.46 -28.22
N ILE A 19 -54.12 -29.18 -27.26
CA ILE A 19 -54.32 -28.16 -26.23
C ILE A 19 -53.83 -26.81 -26.77
N THR A 20 -54.78 -25.97 -27.16
CA THR A 20 -54.55 -24.60 -27.60
C THR A 20 -54.82 -23.62 -26.45
N GLU A 21 -54.41 -22.36 -26.58
CA GLU A 21 -54.69 -21.31 -25.58
C GLU A 21 -56.17 -21.24 -25.21
N ALA A 22 -57.09 -21.28 -26.17
CA ALA A 22 -58.53 -21.25 -25.90
C ALA A 22 -59.07 -22.44 -25.06
N LYS A 23 -58.30 -23.52 -24.93
CA LYS A 23 -58.68 -24.73 -24.17
C LYS A 23 -58.08 -24.74 -22.76
N LEU A 24 -57.13 -23.84 -22.48
CA LEU A 24 -56.64 -23.56 -21.14
C LEU A 24 -57.17 -22.19 -20.72
N ALA A 25 -58.16 -22.18 -19.83
CA ALA A 25 -58.58 -20.93 -19.22
C ALA A 25 -57.42 -20.26 -18.48
N ASN A 26 -57.51 -18.95 -18.27
CA ASN A 26 -56.57 -18.25 -17.38
C ASN A 26 -56.54 -18.96 -16.02
N ASP A 27 -55.33 -19.12 -15.46
CA ASP A 27 -55.09 -19.83 -14.20
C ASP A 27 -55.51 -21.32 -14.19
N ALA A 28 -55.78 -21.93 -15.36
CA ALA A 28 -56.13 -23.35 -15.43
C ALA A 28 -55.00 -24.26 -14.94
N VAL A 29 -53.75 -23.82 -15.03
CA VAL A 29 -52.57 -24.52 -14.49
C VAL A 29 -52.01 -23.68 -13.35
N THR A 30 -52.27 -24.10 -12.11
CA THR A 30 -51.80 -23.43 -10.89
C THR A 30 -50.66 -24.21 -10.25
N ALA A 31 -50.00 -23.61 -9.25
CA ALA A 31 -48.99 -24.30 -8.43
C ALA A 31 -49.51 -25.60 -7.78
N ALA A 32 -50.81 -25.72 -7.50
CA ALA A 32 -51.37 -26.97 -6.97
C ALA A 32 -51.36 -28.12 -8.01
N LYS A 33 -51.30 -27.79 -9.31
CA LYS A 33 -51.25 -28.74 -10.43
C LYS A 33 -49.84 -28.99 -10.96
N ILE A 34 -48.86 -28.21 -10.51
CA ILE A 34 -47.43 -28.36 -10.82
C ILE A 34 -46.70 -28.50 -9.48
N LYS A 35 -46.32 -29.72 -9.08
CA LYS A 35 -45.60 -29.88 -7.82
C LYS A 35 -44.19 -29.28 -7.92
N ASP A 36 -43.62 -28.93 -6.76
CA ASP A 36 -42.26 -28.44 -6.66
C ASP A 36 -41.28 -29.41 -7.35
N GLY A 37 -40.53 -28.91 -8.33
CA GLY A 37 -39.53 -29.67 -9.09
C GLY A 37 -40.05 -30.52 -10.25
N GLU A 38 -41.35 -30.52 -10.57
CA GLU A 38 -41.88 -31.27 -11.73
C GLU A 38 -41.50 -30.64 -13.08
N VAL A 39 -41.17 -29.34 -13.12
CA VAL A 39 -40.69 -28.65 -14.32
C VAL A 39 -39.17 -28.53 -14.23
N GLY A 40 -38.44 -29.41 -14.92
CA GLY A 40 -36.99 -29.45 -14.93
C GLY A 40 -36.38 -29.19 -16.32
N ASN A 41 -35.10 -29.55 -16.49
CA ASN A 41 -34.36 -29.34 -17.73
C ASN A 41 -34.91 -30.14 -18.93
N ALA A 42 -35.68 -31.20 -18.69
CA ALA A 42 -36.29 -31.99 -19.77
C ALA A 42 -37.59 -31.33 -20.28
N GLU A 43 -38.32 -30.66 -19.37
CA GLU A 43 -39.58 -29.97 -19.66
C GLU A 43 -39.37 -28.53 -20.17
N ILE A 44 -38.23 -27.91 -19.82
CA ILE A 44 -37.78 -26.63 -20.37
C ILE A 44 -36.81 -26.93 -21.52
N ALA A 45 -37.30 -26.88 -22.76
CA ALA A 45 -36.43 -27.13 -23.92
C ALA A 45 -35.26 -26.13 -23.92
N ALA A 46 -34.05 -26.60 -24.24
CA ALA A 46 -32.82 -25.79 -24.19
C ALA A 46 -32.85 -24.58 -25.16
N ASP A 47 -33.72 -24.64 -26.17
CA ASP A 47 -33.99 -23.62 -27.18
C ASP A 47 -35.35 -22.94 -27.00
N ALA A 48 -36.18 -23.38 -26.05
CA ALA A 48 -37.43 -22.69 -25.74
C ALA A 48 -37.09 -21.33 -25.15
N ALA A 49 -37.62 -20.28 -25.79
CA ALA A 49 -37.43 -18.89 -25.45
C ALA A 49 -37.99 -18.53 -24.06
N ILE A 50 -37.35 -19.00 -22.99
CA ILE A 50 -37.39 -18.40 -21.66
C ILE A 50 -36.42 -17.23 -21.71
N VAL A 51 -36.82 -16.20 -22.45
CA VAL A 51 -36.19 -14.89 -22.41
C VAL A 51 -36.47 -14.27 -21.05
N GLU A 52 -35.57 -13.40 -20.59
CA GLU A 52 -35.68 -12.72 -19.29
C GLU A 52 -37.04 -12.06 -19.06
N SER A 53 -37.76 -11.63 -20.11
CA SER A 53 -39.11 -11.08 -20.01
C SER A 53 -40.18 -12.07 -19.53
N LYS A 54 -39.93 -13.38 -19.59
CA LYS A 54 -40.81 -14.46 -19.11
C LYS A 54 -40.43 -14.97 -17.72
N LEU A 55 -39.25 -14.60 -17.23
CA LEU A 55 -38.87 -14.77 -15.83
C LEU A 55 -39.32 -13.47 -15.16
N SER A 56 -40.32 -13.52 -14.27
CA SER A 56 -40.79 -12.32 -13.57
C SER A 56 -39.72 -11.81 -12.59
N LEU A 57 -38.64 -11.23 -13.12
CA LEU A 57 -37.51 -10.70 -12.40
C LEU A 57 -37.82 -9.25 -12.02
N SER A 58 -38.64 -9.09 -10.98
CA SER A 58 -38.64 -7.84 -10.23
C SER A 58 -37.20 -7.62 -9.76
N TYR A 59 -36.63 -6.47 -10.09
CA TYR A 59 -35.20 -6.14 -10.05
C TYR A 59 -34.54 -6.21 -8.66
N ASP A 60 -35.23 -6.74 -7.65
CA ASP A 60 -34.74 -6.87 -6.29
C ASP A 60 -34.26 -8.30 -6.07
N THR A 61 -33.03 -8.55 -6.50
CA THR A 61 -32.23 -9.75 -6.23
C THR A 61 -32.82 -11.05 -6.79
N HIS A 62 -32.17 -11.57 -7.83
CA HIS A 62 -31.97 -13.01 -7.90
C HIS A 62 -31.34 -13.40 -6.57
N ASP A 63 -32.11 -13.92 -5.61
CA ASP A 63 -31.59 -14.39 -4.33
C ASP A 63 -30.51 -15.41 -4.69
N THR A 64 -29.25 -15.00 -4.56
CA THR A 64 -28.07 -15.78 -4.92
C THR A 64 -28.02 -17.10 -4.14
N LYS A 65 -28.90 -17.27 -3.14
CA LYS A 65 -29.20 -18.54 -2.46
C LYS A 65 -29.77 -19.63 -3.37
N ASN A 66 -30.47 -19.30 -4.45
CA ASN A 66 -31.08 -20.28 -5.37
C ASN A 66 -30.21 -20.61 -6.59
N ILE A 67 -29.11 -19.89 -6.79
CA ILE A 67 -28.08 -20.26 -7.76
C ILE A 67 -26.94 -20.92 -6.99
N ALA A 68 -26.97 -22.26 -6.87
CA ALA A 68 -25.85 -22.99 -6.26
C ALA A 68 -24.54 -22.58 -6.95
N GLY A 69 -23.49 -22.26 -6.17
CA GLY A 69 -22.25 -21.68 -6.70
C GLY A 69 -21.56 -22.49 -7.81
N SER A 70 -21.86 -23.79 -7.94
CA SER A 70 -21.39 -24.64 -9.04
C SER A 70 -22.04 -24.33 -10.41
N ARG A 71 -23.15 -23.58 -10.44
CA ARG A 71 -23.87 -23.17 -11.66
C ARG A 71 -23.42 -21.80 -12.17
N ILE A 72 -22.57 -21.09 -11.43
CA ILE A 72 -21.95 -19.84 -11.86
C ILE A 72 -20.49 -20.16 -12.19
N SER A 73 -20.13 -20.15 -13.47
CA SER A 73 -18.75 -20.30 -13.93
C SER A 73 -18.05 -18.94 -14.00
N GLY A 74 -16.72 -18.93 -14.06
CA GLY A 74 -15.93 -17.70 -14.09
C GLY A 74 -16.22 -16.75 -15.27
N GLY A 75 -16.91 -17.23 -16.32
CA GLY A 75 -17.38 -16.41 -17.44
C GLY A 75 -18.76 -15.76 -17.22
N ASP A 76 -19.54 -16.28 -16.27
CA ASP A 76 -20.94 -15.85 -16.04
C ASP A 76 -21.01 -14.59 -15.14
N ILE A 77 -19.95 -14.32 -14.38
CA ILE A 77 -19.78 -13.07 -13.62
C ILE A 77 -18.82 -12.18 -14.40
N THR A 78 -19.32 -11.29 -15.24
CA THR A 78 -18.51 -10.18 -15.75
C THR A 78 -18.02 -9.31 -14.59
N ALA A 79 -16.77 -8.85 -14.64
CA ALA A 79 -16.05 -8.19 -13.55
C ALA A 79 -16.83 -7.05 -12.83
N GLY A 80 -17.80 -6.42 -13.49
CA GLY A 80 -18.63 -5.37 -12.89
C GLY A 80 -19.66 -5.84 -11.85
N LEU A 81 -19.97 -7.13 -11.75
CA LEU A 81 -21.04 -7.62 -10.86
C LEU A 81 -20.57 -8.00 -9.44
N VAL A 82 -19.26 -8.21 -9.23
CA VAL A 82 -18.65 -8.55 -7.92
C VAL A 82 -17.91 -7.37 -7.26
N ALA A 83 -18.13 -6.15 -7.75
CA ALA A 83 -17.41 -4.94 -7.33
C ALA A 83 -17.72 -4.47 -5.88
N ASN A 84 -18.32 -5.30 -5.03
CA ASN A 84 -18.53 -4.90 -3.64
C ASN A 84 -18.37 -6.09 -2.68
N ARG A 85 -17.13 -6.57 -2.52
CA ARG A 85 -16.73 -6.99 -1.18
C ARG A 85 -16.65 -5.69 -0.37
N PRO A 86 -17.43 -5.52 0.71
CA PRO A 86 -17.25 -4.38 1.58
C PRO A 86 -15.79 -4.42 2.05
N VAL A 87 -15.00 -3.46 1.59
CA VAL A 87 -13.70 -3.21 2.18
C VAL A 87 -14.03 -2.65 3.55
N ASP A 88 -13.70 -3.41 4.58
CA ASP A 88 -13.79 -2.93 5.96
C ASP A 88 -12.97 -1.62 6.03
N PRO A 89 -13.61 -0.47 6.27
CA PRO A 89 -12.91 0.82 6.29
C PRO A 89 -12.05 1.01 7.55
N ASP A 90 -12.15 0.09 8.52
CA ASP A 90 -11.52 0.19 9.84
C ASP A 90 -10.30 -0.74 9.98
N VAL A 91 -9.74 -1.28 8.88
CA VAL A 91 -8.49 -2.04 8.95
C VAL A 91 -7.31 -1.07 9.12
N ASP A 92 -7.10 -0.64 10.36
CA ASP A 92 -5.93 0.12 10.85
C ASP A 92 -4.63 -0.73 10.82
N ASP A 93 -4.69 -1.98 10.33
CA ASP A 93 -3.55 -2.87 10.20
C ASP A 93 -2.81 -2.65 8.88
N ILE A 94 -1.80 -1.77 8.94
CA ILE A 94 -0.75 -1.65 7.93
C ILE A 94 -0.02 -3.00 7.85
N TYR A 95 -0.30 -3.78 6.79
CA TYR A 95 0.35 -5.06 6.55
C TYR A 95 1.78 -4.85 6.03
N TYR A 96 2.78 -5.01 6.91
CA TYR A 96 4.20 -5.07 6.54
C TYR A 96 4.52 -6.45 5.97
N ALA A 97 4.29 -6.66 4.67
CA ALA A 97 4.87 -7.81 3.98
C ALA A 97 6.37 -7.56 3.77
N THR A 98 7.22 -8.15 4.62
CA THR A 98 8.65 -8.26 4.33
C THR A 98 8.86 -9.32 3.26
N ASP A 99 8.71 -8.93 2.00
CA ASP A 99 9.44 -9.53 0.90
C ASP A 99 10.12 -8.38 0.15
N GLU A 100 11.42 -8.55 -0.05
CA GLU A 100 12.38 -7.50 -0.37
C GLU A 100 11.85 -6.53 -1.46
N ASP A 101 11.72 -5.25 -1.07
CA ASP A 101 11.63 -4.10 -1.96
C ASP A 101 10.27 -3.72 -2.60
N LYS A 102 9.12 -4.27 -2.17
CA LYS A 102 7.80 -3.83 -2.68
C LYS A 102 6.76 -3.60 -1.58
N VAL A 103 6.21 -2.38 -1.54
CA VAL A 103 5.02 -2.01 -0.77
C VAL A 103 3.83 -2.04 -1.72
N TYR A 104 2.84 -2.88 -1.42
CA TYR A 104 1.56 -2.91 -2.13
C TYR A 104 0.49 -2.37 -1.18
N GLU A 105 -0.28 -1.37 -1.63
CA GLU A 105 -1.52 -0.98 -0.97
C GLU A 105 -2.70 -1.23 -1.91
N CYS A 106 -3.77 -1.78 -1.34
CA CYS A 106 -5.02 -2.05 -2.03
C CYS A 106 -5.79 -0.74 -2.18
N LEU A 107 -6.09 -0.39 -3.43
CA LEU A 107 -6.94 0.75 -3.77
C LEU A 107 -8.33 0.55 -3.16
N VAL A 108 -8.80 1.53 -2.40
CA VAL A 108 -10.24 1.75 -2.20
C VAL A 108 -10.73 2.70 -3.30
N ASP A 109 -11.82 2.27 -3.93
CA ASP A 109 -12.64 2.91 -4.96
C ASP A 109 -12.06 3.05 -6.38
N ASP A 110 -12.89 2.62 -7.34
CA ASP A 110 -12.69 2.42 -8.78
C ASP A 110 -12.26 3.66 -9.62
N ALA A 111 -11.66 4.68 -9.02
CA ALA A 111 -11.00 5.76 -9.74
C ALA A 111 -9.49 5.50 -9.76
N TRP A 112 -8.98 5.10 -10.92
CA TRP A 112 -7.56 4.99 -11.24
C TRP A 112 -6.83 6.30 -10.93
N VAL A 113 -6.36 6.45 -9.69
CA VAL A 113 -5.32 7.42 -9.36
C VAL A 113 -4.01 6.73 -9.68
N GLU A 114 -3.40 7.15 -10.78
CA GLU A 114 -2.01 6.87 -11.11
C GLU A 114 -1.18 7.00 -9.82
N ALA A 115 -0.60 5.87 -9.39
CA ALA A 115 0.01 5.71 -8.08
C ALA A 115 0.76 6.98 -7.66
N THR A 116 0.21 7.71 -6.69
CA THR A 116 0.95 8.78 -6.04
C THR A 116 1.98 8.07 -5.19
N TYR A 117 3.14 7.82 -5.78
CA TYR A 117 4.29 7.15 -5.18
C TYR A 117 4.40 7.51 -3.70
N ILE A 118 4.14 6.53 -2.82
CA ILE A 118 4.56 6.63 -1.43
C ILE A 118 6.08 6.71 -1.50
N ARG A 119 6.62 7.93 -1.37
CA ARG A 119 8.05 8.23 -1.52
C ARG A 119 8.82 7.62 -0.35
N ILE A 120 9.09 6.33 -0.43
CA ILE A 120 10.06 5.70 0.44
C ILE A 120 11.43 6.21 -0.01
N ILE A 121 12.10 6.95 0.86
CA ILE A 121 13.52 7.28 0.68
C ILE A 121 14.30 6.01 1.01
N LYS A 122 14.73 5.28 -0.03
CA LYS A 122 15.61 4.12 0.13
C LYS A 122 16.94 4.52 0.77
N ASP A 123 17.68 3.55 1.29
CA ASP A 123 19.05 3.74 1.74
C ASP A 123 19.91 4.40 0.66
N SER A 124 20.69 5.40 1.05
CA SER A 124 21.51 6.21 0.14
C SER A 124 20.73 6.96 -0.96
N ALA A 125 19.40 7.00 -0.91
CA ALA A 125 18.62 7.67 -1.94
C ALA A 125 18.80 9.19 -1.92
N VAL A 126 19.19 9.80 -0.80
CA VAL A 126 19.52 11.24 -0.71
C VAL A 126 21.00 11.43 -1.06
N THR A 127 21.26 11.70 -2.32
CA THR A 127 22.59 12.07 -2.84
C THR A 127 22.83 13.58 -2.70
N GLU A 128 24.08 14.03 -2.80
CA GLU A 128 24.44 15.45 -2.74
C GLU A 128 23.59 16.32 -3.69
N GLY A 129 23.43 15.91 -4.95
CA GLY A 129 22.63 16.65 -5.94
C GLY A 129 21.12 16.75 -5.66
N LYS A 130 20.60 16.01 -4.67
CA LYS A 130 19.19 16.10 -4.24
C LYS A 130 18.98 17.08 -3.09
N LEU A 131 20.06 17.53 -2.46
CA LEU A 131 20.04 18.58 -1.45
C LEU A 131 20.26 19.92 -2.15
N ALA A 132 19.29 20.82 -2.03
CA ALA A 132 19.49 22.21 -2.45
C ALA A 132 20.61 22.86 -1.62
N ALA A 133 21.20 23.94 -2.14
CA ALA A 133 22.11 24.78 -1.37
C ALA A 133 21.43 25.21 -0.05
N ASP A 134 22.18 25.16 1.05
CA ASP A 134 21.71 25.47 2.40
C ASP A 134 20.51 24.61 2.90
N ALA A 135 20.21 23.48 2.25
CA ALA A 135 19.14 22.58 2.69
C ALA A 135 19.41 21.97 4.09
N VAL A 136 20.67 21.84 4.49
CA VAL A 136 21.10 21.39 5.82
C VAL A 136 21.82 22.54 6.51
N THR A 137 21.08 23.29 7.33
CA THR A 137 21.61 24.41 8.12
C THR A 137 22.05 23.95 9.51
N GLY A 138 22.81 24.78 10.23
CA GLY A 138 23.22 24.49 11.60
C GLY A 138 22.04 24.14 12.52
N GLY A 139 20.89 24.81 12.39
CA GLY A 139 19.69 24.51 13.19
C GLY A 139 19.01 23.18 12.88
N LYS A 140 19.33 22.53 11.76
CA LYS A 140 18.87 21.17 11.41
C LYS A 140 19.78 20.08 11.95
N ILE A 141 20.95 20.46 12.47
CA ILE A 141 21.93 19.56 13.09
C ILE A 141 21.84 19.78 14.60
N LYS A 142 21.48 18.73 15.33
CA LYS A 142 21.40 18.82 16.79
C LYS A 142 22.80 19.02 17.40
N ASP A 143 22.87 19.78 18.50
CA ASP A 143 24.11 19.99 19.24
C ASP A 143 24.78 18.67 19.63
N GLY A 144 26.08 18.58 19.37
CA GLY A 144 26.89 17.39 19.66
C GLY A 144 26.81 16.29 18.60
N GLU A 145 25.96 16.41 17.56
CA GLU A 145 25.88 15.37 16.52
C GLU A 145 27.13 15.29 15.65
N VAL A 146 27.84 16.39 15.42
CA VAL A 146 29.10 16.37 14.67
C VAL A 146 30.24 15.95 15.60
N VAL A 147 30.42 14.63 15.72
CA VAL A 147 31.49 14.00 16.51
C VAL A 147 32.76 13.77 15.68
N GLU A 148 33.88 13.47 16.34
CA GLU A 148 35.20 13.30 15.71
C GLU A 148 35.19 12.33 14.51
N VAL A 149 34.56 11.15 14.65
CA VAL A 149 34.51 10.15 13.57
C VAL A 149 33.74 10.62 12.33
N LYS A 150 32.89 11.65 12.45
CA LYS A 150 32.16 12.26 11.33
C LYS A 150 32.99 13.33 10.60
N LEU A 151 34.15 13.73 11.16
CA LEU A 151 35.07 14.71 10.55
C LEU A 151 36.29 14.00 9.95
N ALA A 152 36.48 14.17 8.65
CA ALA A 152 37.70 13.71 7.99
C ALA A 152 38.93 14.52 8.46
N ASN A 153 40.12 13.92 8.39
CA ASN A 153 41.37 14.61 8.68
C ASN A 153 41.52 15.85 7.79
N GLY A 154 41.70 17.02 8.42
CA GLY A 154 41.82 18.30 7.71
C GLY A 154 40.50 18.93 7.27
N ALA A 155 39.34 18.36 7.65
CA ALA A 155 38.02 18.94 7.33
C ALA A 155 37.84 20.37 7.90
N VAL A 156 38.47 20.66 9.04
CA VAL A 156 38.53 22.00 9.63
C VAL A 156 39.87 22.64 9.28
N SER A 157 39.89 23.44 8.22
CA SER A 157 41.08 24.21 7.83
C SER A 157 41.24 25.48 8.67
N SER A 158 42.43 26.08 8.65
CA SER A 158 42.72 27.31 9.41
C SER A 158 41.75 28.46 9.07
N GLY A 159 41.29 28.56 7.82
CA GLY A 159 40.30 29.57 7.40
C GLY A 159 38.89 29.35 7.94
N LYS A 160 38.58 28.16 8.47
CA LYS A 160 37.30 27.85 9.15
C LYS A 160 37.35 28.18 10.64
N ILE A 161 38.55 28.40 11.19
CA ILE A 161 38.75 28.76 12.59
C ILE A 161 38.75 30.29 12.68
N ALA A 162 37.76 30.85 13.38
CA ALA A 162 37.70 32.29 13.59
C ALA A 162 38.91 32.79 14.40
N VAL A 163 39.29 34.05 14.20
CA VAL A 163 40.32 34.71 15.01
C VAL A 163 39.91 34.63 16.49
N ASN A 164 40.86 34.27 17.36
CA ASN A 164 40.67 34.05 18.80
C ASN A 164 39.72 32.89 19.18
N ALA A 165 39.32 32.02 18.25
CA ALA A 165 38.47 30.88 18.58
C ALA A 165 39.16 29.85 19.50
N ILE A 166 40.50 29.74 19.39
CA ILE A 166 41.31 28.87 20.25
C ILE A 166 41.82 29.70 21.43
N ILE A 167 41.09 29.65 22.55
CA ILE A 167 41.48 30.29 23.81
C ILE A 167 42.33 29.34 24.66
N GLY A 168 43.04 29.87 25.66
CA GLY A 168 43.94 29.10 26.52
C GLY A 168 43.31 27.86 27.16
N GLU A 169 42.06 27.95 27.59
CA GLU A 169 41.30 26.82 28.17
C GLU A 169 41.05 25.66 27.19
N LYS A 170 41.12 25.92 25.87
CA LYS A 170 40.98 24.89 24.83
C LYS A 170 42.30 24.22 24.48
N ILE A 171 43.42 24.71 25.01
CA ILE A 171 44.76 24.17 24.80
C ILE A 171 45.14 23.35 26.03
N ALA A 172 45.28 22.04 25.86
CA ALA A 172 45.74 21.19 26.95
C ALA A 172 47.18 21.55 27.37
N ASN A 173 47.49 21.34 28.66
CA ASN A 173 48.84 21.55 29.18
C ASN A 173 49.86 20.71 28.39
N GLY A 174 50.92 21.35 27.90
CA GLY A 174 51.96 20.72 27.09
C GLY A 174 51.59 20.45 25.63
N ALA A 175 50.38 20.82 25.16
CA ALA A 175 49.99 20.65 23.75
C ALA A 175 50.85 21.48 22.79
N VAL A 176 51.32 22.66 23.24
CA VAL A 176 52.26 23.50 22.51
C VAL A 176 53.68 23.13 22.91
N VAL A 177 54.31 22.27 22.12
CA VAL A 177 55.71 21.87 22.30
C VAL A 177 56.65 22.74 21.46
N ASN A 178 57.95 22.73 21.78
CA ASN A 178 58.95 23.55 21.09
C ASN A 178 58.89 23.46 19.55
N MET A 179 58.68 22.26 18.98
CA MET A 179 58.61 22.11 17.52
C MET A 179 57.39 22.79 16.88
N LYS A 180 56.37 23.14 17.66
CA LYS A 180 55.16 23.85 17.20
C LYS A 180 55.35 25.38 17.24
N LEU A 181 56.41 25.88 17.88
CA LEU A 181 56.74 27.29 17.96
C LEU A 181 57.72 27.65 16.84
N GLY A 182 57.28 28.50 15.91
CA GLY A 182 58.17 29.10 14.92
C GLY A 182 59.11 30.13 15.55
N GLN A 183 60.16 30.51 14.80
CA GLN A 183 61.04 31.61 15.20
C GLN A 183 60.23 32.89 15.43
N GLY A 184 60.44 33.55 16.58
CA GLY A 184 59.73 34.78 16.94
C GLY A 184 58.29 34.58 17.41
N ALA A 185 57.79 33.34 17.52
CA ALA A 185 56.44 33.08 18.03
C ALA A 185 56.28 33.54 19.49
N VAL A 186 57.33 33.38 20.30
CA VAL A 186 57.43 33.88 21.68
C VAL A 186 58.46 35.00 21.72
N THR A 187 57.99 36.22 21.93
CA THR A 187 58.79 37.45 22.08
C THR A 187 58.92 37.80 23.57
N LEU A 188 59.86 38.68 23.93
CA LEU A 188 60.06 39.08 25.33
C LEU A 188 58.80 39.67 25.97
N GLU A 189 57.97 40.37 25.19
CA GLU A 189 56.67 40.91 25.63
C GLU A 189 55.65 39.82 26.03
N LYS A 190 55.84 38.58 25.59
CA LYS A 190 54.95 37.43 25.84
C LYS A 190 55.37 36.60 27.05
N VAL A 191 56.51 36.92 27.68
CA VAL A 191 57.07 36.18 28.83
C VAL A 191 57.01 37.06 30.05
N ALA A 192 56.52 36.51 31.18
CA ALA A 192 56.51 37.26 32.43
C ALA A 192 57.95 37.62 32.86
N GLU A 193 58.13 38.83 33.38
CA GLU A 193 59.43 39.45 33.64
C GLU A 193 60.34 38.67 34.62
N LYS A 194 59.76 37.75 35.42
CA LYS A 194 60.47 36.95 36.44
C LYS A 194 60.78 35.51 36.01
N THR A 195 60.52 35.14 34.76
CA THR A 195 60.73 33.76 34.28
C THR A 195 62.16 33.50 33.78
N PHE A 196 62.97 34.54 33.66
CA PHE A 196 64.37 34.42 33.25
C PHE A 196 65.23 33.99 34.44
N VAL A 197 65.71 32.74 34.44
CA VAL A 197 66.94 32.42 35.16
C VAL A 197 68.06 33.04 34.34
N LYS A 198 68.69 34.10 34.88
CA LYS A 198 69.81 34.81 34.25
C LYS A 198 70.83 33.78 33.77
N ALA A 199 71.16 33.78 32.48
CA ALA A 199 72.18 32.91 31.89
C ALA A 199 73.55 33.05 32.61
N ASP A 200 73.77 34.19 33.26
CA ASP A 200 74.95 34.50 34.07
C ASP A 200 75.15 33.57 35.30
N ALA A 201 74.19 32.73 35.67
CA ALA A 201 74.33 31.77 36.77
C ALA A 201 75.07 30.47 36.37
N LEU A 202 75.47 30.30 35.11
CA LEU A 202 76.09 29.06 34.58
C LEU A 202 77.53 29.23 34.05
N SER A 203 78.10 30.43 34.05
CA SER A 203 79.47 30.67 33.53
C SER A 203 80.52 30.94 34.62
N GLY A 204 80.28 30.49 35.85
CA GLY A 204 81.21 30.64 36.97
C GLY A 204 81.62 29.29 37.54
N ASN A 205 82.45 28.54 36.83
CA ASN A 205 83.27 27.46 37.38
C ASN A 205 84.59 27.39 36.62
#